data_AF-A0AAD3VZP7-F1
#
_entry.id   AF-A0AAD3VZP7-F1
#
_cell.length_a   1.000
_cell.length_b   1.000
_cell.length_c   1.000
_cell.angle_alpha   90.00
_cell.angle_beta   90.00
_cell.angle_gamma   90.00
#
_symmetry.space_group_name_H-M   'P 1'
#
loop_
_entity.id
_entity.type
_entity.pdbx_description
1 polymer ?
#
loop_
_entity_poly.entity_id
_entity_poly.type
_entity_poly.pdbx_seq_one_letter_code
_entity_poly.pdbx_strand_id
1 'polypeptide(L)'
;VGVGAGYVFTKRPALFFSQIQATFLSLNTIDNILFVIGVVTVTTYFFFTVPLKGRFMKGTTAVGRVFLLVAFGAAFGNTVMTRISVLLGRLQFLLQDFLKIAQA
;
A
#
# COMPACT_ATOMS: atom_id res chain seq x y z
N VAL A 1 -1.43 -8.93 10.99
CA VAL A 1 -2.23 -8.72 9.75
C VAL A 1 -3.73 -8.73 10.06
N GLY A 2 -4.27 -9.71 10.80
CA GLY A 2 -5.74 -9.84 11.01
C GLY A 2 -6.46 -8.64 11.66
N VAL A 3 -6.03 -8.17 12.84
CA VAL A 3 -6.83 -7.17 13.59
C VAL A 3 -6.66 -5.74 13.05
N GLY A 4 -5.44 -5.33 12.69
CA GLY A 4 -5.16 -3.98 12.16
C GLY A 4 -5.62 -3.77 10.72
N ALA A 5 -5.42 -4.76 9.83
CA ALA A 5 -5.97 -4.71 8.49
C ALA A 5 -7.51 -4.83 8.56
N GLY A 6 -8.04 -5.75 9.37
CA GLY A 6 -9.48 -5.88 9.63
C GLY A 6 -10.12 -4.59 10.14
N TYR A 7 -9.44 -3.83 11.01
CA TYR A 7 -9.91 -2.52 11.47
C TYR A 7 -10.01 -1.50 10.33
N VAL A 8 -9.01 -1.45 9.44
CA VAL A 8 -9.04 -0.56 8.25
C VAL A 8 -10.08 -1.03 7.22
N PHE A 9 -10.21 -2.34 6.97
CA PHE A 9 -11.22 -2.91 6.07
C PHE A 9 -12.65 -2.64 6.56
N THR A 10 -12.92 -2.79 7.86
CA THR A 10 -14.27 -2.63 8.43
C THR A 10 -14.62 -1.17 8.72
N LYS A 11 -13.67 -0.30 9.10
CA LYS A 11 -13.94 1.11 9.41
C LYS A 11 -13.65 2.08 8.25
N ARG A 12 -12.87 1.68 7.24
CA ARG A 12 -12.60 2.46 6.02
C ARG A 12 -12.68 1.58 4.75
N PRO A 13 -13.87 1.01 4.43
CA PRO A 13 -14.10 0.40 3.12
C PRO A 13 -13.86 1.39 1.96
N ALA A 14 -13.87 2.69 2.28
CA ALA A 14 -13.55 3.79 1.39
C ALA A 14 -12.20 3.68 0.67
N LEU A 15 -11.19 2.95 1.15
CA LEU A 15 -9.90 2.87 0.45
C LEU A 15 -9.96 2.09 -0.87
N PHE A 16 -10.75 1.01 -0.92
CA PHE A 16 -10.99 0.26 -2.15
C PHE A 16 -11.99 0.98 -3.05
N PHE A 17 -13.02 1.58 -2.44
CA PHE A 17 -13.97 2.41 -3.14
C PHE A 17 -13.31 3.65 -3.77
N SER A 18 -12.37 4.29 -3.08
CA SER A 18 -11.63 5.44 -3.59
C SER A 18 -10.66 5.05 -4.70
N GLN A 19 -10.11 3.83 -4.68
CA GLN A 19 -9.24 3.35 -5.76
C GLN A 19 -10.04 3.04 -7.03
N ILE A 20 -11.21 2.42 -6.89
CA ILE A 20 -12.14 2.19 -7.99
C ILE A 20 -12.61 3.55 -8.52
N GLN A 21 -13.08 4.44 -7.64
CA GLN A 21 -13.53 5.79 -8.02
C GLN A 21 -12.41 6.63 -8.65
N ALA A 22 -11.17 6.57 -8.14
CA ALA A 22 -10.02 7.26 -8.71
C ALA A 22 -9.70 6.82 -10.15
N THR A 23 -10.08 5.60 -10.52
CA THR A 23 -9.95 5.09 -11.90
C THR A 23 -11.01 5.68 -12.84
N PHE A 24 -12.15 6.13 -12.30
CA PHE A 24 -13.23 6.78 -13.05
C PHE A 24 -13.25 8.31 -12.89
N LEU A 25 -12.39 8.89 -12.04
CA LEU A 25 -12.34 10.31 -11.78
C LEU A 25 -11.56 11.05 -12.89
N SER A 26 -11.93 12.31 -13.14
CA SER A 26 -11.22 13.19 -14.07
C SER A 26 -9.73 13.32 -13.72
N LEU A 27 -8.86 13.29 -14.75
CA LEU A 27 -7.39 13.33 -14.69
C LEU A 27 -6.83 14.71 -14.29
N ASN A 28 -7.50 15.44 -13.40
CA ASN A 28 -7.10 16.80 -13.01
C ASN A 28 -6.00 16.85 -11.94
N THR A 29 -5.66 15.72 -11.31
CA THR A 29 -4.70 15.65 -10.20
C THR A 29 -3.61 14.63 -10.48
N ILE A 30 -2.37 14.95 -10.09
CA ILE A 30 -1.18 14.11 -10.28
C ILE A 30 -1.39 12.70 -9.69
N ASP A 31 -2.04 12.61 -8.52
CA ASP A 31 -2.34 11.35 -7.85
C ASP A 31 -3.27 10.44 -8.68
N ASN A 32 -4.27 11.01 -9.35
CA ASN A 32 -5.19 10.24 -10.20
C ASN A 32 -4.48 9.70 -11.44
N ILE A 33 -3.62 10.52 -12.06
CA ILE A 33 -2.80 10.10 -13.21
C ILE A 33 -1.87 8.95 -12.80
N LEU A 34 -1.22 9.07 -11.65
CA LEU A 34 -0.32 8.04 -11.13
C LEU A 34 -1.06 6.73 -10.84
N PHE A 35 -2.28 6.81 -10.29
CA PHE A 35 -3.12 5.64 -10.03
C PHE A 35 -3.51 4.91 -11.33
N VAL A 36 -4.02 5.63 -12.33
CA VAL A 36 -4.42 5.05 -13.62
C VAL A 36 -3.22 4.40 -14.32
N ILE A 37 -2.08 5.10 -14.36
CA ILE A 37 -0.84 4.55 -14.94
C ILE A 37 -0.38 3.31 -14.19
N GLY A 38 -0.41 3.33 -12.85
CA GLY A 38 -0.05 2.19 -12.02
C GLY A 38 -0.92 0.96 -12.30
N VAL A 39 -2.25 1.13 -12.35
CA VAL A 39 -3.21 0.06 -12.63
C VAL A 39 -3.01 -0.53 -14.02
N VAL A 40 -2.91 0.30 -15.06
CA VAL A 40 -2.70 -0.16 -16.45
C VAL A 40 -1.37 -0.90 -16.59
N THR A 41 -0.30 -0.38 -15.99
CA THR A 41 1.04 -0.97 -16.11
C THR A 41 1.16 -2.30 -15.35
N VAL A 42 0.60 -2.38 -14.15
CA VAL A 42 0.58 -3.64 -13.36
C VAL A 42 -0.31 -4.69 -14.01
N THR A 43 -1.46 -4.31 -14.55
CA THR A 43 -2.35 -5.23 -15.28
C THR A 43 -1.67 -5.75 -16.55
N THR A 44 -1.01 -4.87 -17.30
CA THR A 44 -0.19 -5.23 -18.45
C THR A 44 0.94 -6.20 -18.05
N TYR A 45 1.63 -5.94 -16.94
CA TYR A 45 2.66 -6.85 -16.41
C TYR A 45 2.12 -8.26 -16.12
N PHE A 46 0.95 -8.37 -15.48
CA PHE A 46 0.36 -9.67 -15.15
C PHE A 46 -0.19 -10.43 -16.38
N PHE A 47 -0.94 -9.76 -17.26
CA PHE A 47 -1.51 -10.38 -18.46
C PHE A 47 -0.43 -10.84 -19.45
N PHE A 48 0.70 -10.13 -19.51
CA PHE A 48 1.81 -10.47 -20.41
C PHE A 48 2.96 -11.20 -19.70
N THR A 49 2.68 -11.98 -18.65
CA THR A 49 3.66 -12.90 -18.06
C THR A 49 4.09 -14.00 -19.05
N VAL A 50 3.39 -14.14 -20.19
CA VAL A 50 3.79 -14.95 -21.35
C VAL A 50 4.90 -14.22 -22.13
N PRO A 51 6.06 -14.84 -22.42
CA PRO A 51 7.23 -14.17 -22.96
C PRO A 51 7.01 -13.65 -24.39
N LEU A 52 6.58 -12.39 -24.52
CA LEU A 52 6.41 -11.72 -25.79
C LEU A 52 7.60 -10.80 -26.08
N LYS A 53 8.31 -11.09 -27.18
CA LYS A 53 9.62 -10.56 -27.60
C LYS A 53 9.63 -9.08 -28.07
N GLY A 54 8.71 -8.24 -27.60
CA GLY A 54 8.57 -6.84 -28.05
C GLY A 54 9.38 -5.82 -27.23
N ARG A 55 10.12 -4.90 -27.89
CA ARG A 55 10.98 -3.87 -27.24
C ARG A 55 10.18 -2.85 -26.41
N PHE A 56 8.98 -2.46 -26.86
CA PHE A 56 8.06 -1.59 -26.10
C PHE A 56 7.51 -2.27 -24.84
N MET A 57 7.18 -3.56 -24.93
CA MET A 57 6.63 -4.32 -23.81
C MET A 57 7.66 -4.59 -22.72
N LYS A 58 8.97 -4.64 -23.04
CA LYS A 58 10.04 -4.71 -22.02
C LYS A 58 10.06 -3.49 -21.10
N GLY A 59 9.77 -2.29 -21.65
CA GLY A 59 9.74 -1.04 -20.87
C GLY A 59 8.58 -1.00 -19.87
N THR A 60 7.36 -1.27 -20.32
CA THR A 60 6.17 -1.33 -19.46
C THR A 60 6.26 -2.45 -18.42
N THR A 61 6.84 -3.59 -18.76
CA THR A 61 7.06 -4.71 -17.82
C THR A 61 8.03 -4.33 -16.70
N ALA A 62 9.08 -3.54 -16.98
CA ALA A 62 10.01 -3.08 -15.95
C ALA A 62 9.34 -2.10 -14.98
N VAL A 63 8.55 -1.16 -15.49
CA VAL A 63 7.81 -0.19 -14.67
C VAL A 63 6.75 -0.89 -13.81
N GLY A 64 6.00 -1.85 -14.39
CA GLY A 64 5.02 -2.65 -13.64
C GLY A 64 5.63 -3.47 -12.51
N ARG A 65 6.84 -4.01 -12.71
CA ARG A 65 7.59 -4.72 -11.66
C ARG A 65 7.98 -3.79 -10.50
N VAL A 66 8.44 -2.57 -10.80
CA VAL A 66 8.80 -1.59 -9.76
C VAL A 66 7.56 -1.18 -8.98
N PHE A 67 6.44 -0.91 -9.66
CA PHE A 67 5.16 -0.64 -9.01
C PHE A 67 4.72 -1.79 -8.09
N LEU A 68 4.88 -3.03 -8.53
CA LEU A 68 4.59 -4.20 -7.69
C LEU A 68 5.51 -4.30 -6.47
N LEU A 69 6.79 -4.03 -6.62
CA LEU A 69 7.75 -4.09 -5.53
C LEU A 69 7.47 -3.01 -4.47
N VAL A 70 7.08 -1.81 -4.91
CA VAL A 70 6.64 -0.71 -4.04
C VAL A 70 5.32 -1.05 -3.34
N ALA A 71 4.31 -1.53 -4.09
CA ALA A 71 3.00 -1.88 -3.53
C ALA A 71 3.09 -3.03 -2.51
N PHE A 72 3.84 -4.08 -2.82
CA PHE A 72 4.10 -5.18 -1.89
C PHE A 72 4.96 -4.73 -0.70
N GLY A 73 5.94 -3.84 -0.92
CA GLY A 73 6.74 -3.24 0.15
C GLY A 73 5.89 -2.43 1.13
N ALA A 74 4.96 -1.62 0.62
CA ALA A 74 4.01 -0.86 1.44
C ALA A 74 3.07 -1.78 2.23
N ALA A 75 2.56 -2.84 1.60
CA ALA A 75 1.74 -3.84 2.27
C ALA A 75 2.52 -4.54 3.40
N PHE A 76 3.77 -4.96 3.14
CA PHE A 76 4.63 -5.60 4.12
C PHE A 76 4.97 -4.64 5.28
N GLY A 77 5.33 -3.39 4.98
CA GLY A 77 5.61 -2.34 5.95
C GLY A 77 4.44 -2.04 6.88
N ASN A 78 3.21 -2.05 6.36
CA ASN A 78 2.00 -1.86 7.17
C ASN A 78 1.81 -3.00 8.20
N THR A 79 2.20 -4.24 7.85
CA THR A 79 2.15 -5.35 8.80
C THR A 79 3.21 -5.25 9.90
N VAL A 80 4.40 -4.75 9.57
CA VAL A 80 5.48 -4.49 10.52
C VAL A 80 5.08 -3.34 11.45
N MET A 81 4.52 -2.26 10.91
CA MET A 81 4.04 -1.11 11.69
C MET A 81 2.98 -1.53 12.71
N THR A 82 2.09 -2.46 12.34
CA THR A 82 1.11 -3.01 13.29
C THR A 82 1.79 -3.68 14.50
N ARG A 83 2.86 -4.46 14.28
CA ARG A 83 3.58 -5.14 15.37
C ARG A 83 4.36 -4.14 16.24
N ILE A 84 5.00 -3.15 15.60
CA ILE A 84 5.73 -2.09 16.29
C ILE A 84 4.78 -1.21 17.12
N SER A 85 3.57 -0.93 16.61
CA SER A 85 2.57 -0.12 17.32
C SER A 85 2.14 -0.77 18.64
N VAL A 86 1.97 -2.10 18.68
CA VAL A 86 1.67 -2.81 19.94
C VAL A 86 2.85 -2.75 20.90
N LEU A 87 4.07 -2.94 20.42
CA LEU A 87 5.28 -2.81 21.23
C LEU A 87 5.41 -1.40 21.83
N LEU A 88 5.14 -0.35 21.04
CA LEU A 88 5.10 1.03 21.52
C LEU A 88 4.07 1.22 22.62
N GLY A 89 2.85 0.68 22.48
CA GLY A 89 1.84 0.72 23.53
C GLY A 89 2.29 0.03 24.83
N ARG A 90 3.07 -1.05 24.73
CA ARG A 90 3.66 -1.72 25.90
C ARG A 90 4.80 -0.92 26.52
N LEU A 91 5.64 -0.27 25.71
CA LEU A 91 6.70 0.60 26.20
C LEU A 91 6.16 1.86 26.88
N GLN A 92 5.10 2.46 26.33
CA GLN A 92 4.39 3.58 26.95
C GLN A 92 3.83 3.18 28.32
N PHE A 93 3.12 2.05 28.40
CA PHE A 93 2.65 1.52 29.69
C PHE A 93 3.80 1.34 30.69
N LEU A 94 4.90 0.73 30.26
CA LEU A 94 6.00 0.42 31.16
C LEU A 94 6.73 1.69 31.65
N LEU A 95 6.91 2.70 30.79
CA LEU A 95 7.62 3.93 31.13
C LEU A 95 6.75 4.98 31.82
N GLN A 96 5.47 5.08 31.44
CA GLN A 96 4.55 6.12 31.93
C GLN A 96 3.69 5.64 33.09
N ASP A 97 3.04 4.48 32.97
CA ASP A 97 2.10 3.98 33.98
C ASP A 97 2.81 3.22 35.11
N PHE A 98 3.79 2.39 34.74
CA PHE A 98 4.51 1.55 35.70
C PHE A 98 5.67 2.31 36.38
N LEU A 99 6.57 2.93 35.59
CA LEU A 99 7.75 3.60 36.13
C LEU A 99 7.58 5.11 36.40
N LYS A 100 6.54 5.76 35.86
CA LYS A 100 6.17 7.18 36.06
C LYS A 100 7.28 8.23 35.81
N ILE A 101 8.33 7.88 35.07
CA ILE A 101 9.47 8.76 34.79
C ILE A 101 9.31 9.56 33.49
N ALA A 102 8.42 9.14 32.59
CA ALA A 102 8.14 9.82 31.34
C ALA A 102 6.71 10.41 31.35
N GLN A 103 6.48 11.41 32.19
CA GLN A 103 5.22 12.16 32.19
C GLN A 103 5.42 13.46 31.40
N ALA A 104 4.75 13.55 30.24
CA ALA A 104 4.46 14.78 29.53
C ALA A 104 2.99 14.74 29.13
#